data_AF-A0A946PZ51-F1
#
_entry.id   AF-A0A946PZ51-F1
#
_cell.length_a   1.000
_cell.length_b   1.000
_cell.length_c   1.000
_cell.angle_alpha   90.00
_cell.angle_beta   90.00
_cell.angle_gamma   90.00
#
_symmetry.space_group_name_H-M   'P 1'
#
loop_
_entity.id
_entity.type
_entity.pdbx_description
1 polymer ?
#
loop_
_entity_poly.entity_id
_entity_poly.type
_entity_poly.pdbx_seq_one_letter_code
_entity_poly.pdbx_strand_id
1 'polypeptide(L)'
;MIQLPDDVKAINPNPEADGIQLPFVAPVFWWKNGDKRMSHDNGVQYFGGWEGNEDDIRDAMIENGELPEDFVLDSRMGNEGAYSVYSRRSLTVVPIKARKRWVDSRSHSQTLCLLGLPKEGGGFKVWGTIVLTAKGYATDRLSEAIKAWTVHTKPMRLEHAPNVPSWYFWQALGTSGEFVEESVGKSIKSNITPISAFLPKMNKELLEKVYVGNDLARKISELEEQAKEWATDKRWLKNETEETAPIAQTPVTAETMDAEMDVDAAFP
;
A
#
# COMPACT_ATOMS: atom_id res chain seq x y z
N MET A 1 -20.40 -11.64 33.98
CA MET A 1 -19.32 -12.17 33.14
C MET A 1 -19.73 -11.84 31.72
N ILE A 2 -19.01 -10.95 31.03
CA ILE A 2 -19.37 -10.53 29.66
C ILE A 2 -18.70 -11.54 28.72
N GLN A 3 -19.49 -12.23 27.91
CA GLN A 3 -19.05 -13.12 26.84
C GLN A 3 -19.60 -12.57 25.52
N LEU A 4 -18.80 -12.67 24.46
CA LEU A 4 -19.26 -12.36 23.12
C LEU A 4 -20.25 -13.45 22.65
N PRO A 5 -21.27 -13.10 21.84
CA PRO A 5 -22.15 -14.06 21.20
C PRO A 5 -21.38 -15.10 20.37
N ASP A 6 -21.92 -16.32 20.28
CA ASP A 6 -21.26 -17.47 19.62
C ASP A 6 -21.02 -17.29 18.11
N ASP A 7 -21.69 -16.29 17.49
CA ASP A 7 -21.55 -15.89 16.08
C ASP A 7 -20.52 -14.77 15.87
N VAL A 8 -19.93 -14.22 16.94
CA VAL A 8 -18.91 -13.18 16.86
C VAL A 8 -17.53 -13.81 16.99
N LYS A 9 -16.87 -14.05 15.84
CA LYS A 9 -15.44 -14.37 15.84
C LYS A 9 -14.65 -13.16 16.32
N ALA A 10 -13.87 -13.33 17.38
CA ALA A 10 -12.84 -12.37 17.73
C ALA A 10 -11.87 -12.27 16.54
N ILE A 11 -11.79 -11.09 15.92
CA ILE A 11 -10.78 -10.79 14.91
C ILE A 11 -9.43 -10.92 15.63
N ASN A 12 -8.59 -11.85 15.17
CA ASN A 12 -7.28 -12.09 15.78
C ASN A 12 -6.41 -10.86 15.45
N PRO A 13 -6.08 -9.99 16.42
CA PRO A 13 -5.38 -8.76 16.14
C PRO A 13 -3.94 -9.11 15.76
N ASN A 14 -3.44 -8.53 14.66
CA ASN A 14 -2.00 -8.44 14.45
C ASN A 14 -1.41 -7.69 15.67
N PRO A 15 -0.61 -8.35 16.53
CA PRO A 15 -0.19 -7.79 17.82
C PRO A 15 0.82 -6.64 17.68
N GLU A 16 1.29 -6.33 16.47
CA GLU A 16 2.27 -5.27 16.21
C GLU A 16 1.66 -3.95 15.70
N ALA A 17 0.34 -3.88 15.55
CA ALA A 17 -0.30 -2.66 15.07
C ALA A 17 -0.45 -1.63 16.20
N ASP A 18 0.56 -0.80 16.40
CA ASP A 18 0.44 0.41 17.22
C ASP A 18 -0.64 1.33 16.67
N GLY A 19 -1.81 1.33 17.30
CA GLY A 19 -2.86 2.32 17.07
C GLY A 19 -4.30 1.82 17.17
N ILE A 20 -5.24 2.71 16.87
CA ILE A 20 -6.68 2.43 16.73
C ILE A 20 -6.85 1.62 15.44
N GLN A 21 -7.54 0.48 15.57
CA GLN A 21 -7.92 -0.38 14.45
C GLN A 21 -9.22 0.11 13.79
N LEU A 22 -9.44 -0.28 12.55
CA LEU A 22 -10.72 -0.03 11.88
C LEU A 22 -11.80 -0.93 12.49
N PRO A 23 -13.05 -0.46 12.62
CA PRO A 23 -14.15 -1.25 13.18
C PRO A 23 -14.74 -2.27 12.17
N PHE A 24 -14.03 -2.56 11.08
CA PHE A 24 -14.43 -3.46 9.99
C PHE A 24 -13.20 -4.06 9.31
N VAL A 25 -13.39 -5.18 8.60
CA VAL A 25 -12.32 -5.88 7.89
C VAL A 25 -11.79 -5.01 6.75
N ALA A 26 -10.48 -4.76 6.75
CA ALA A 26 -9.82 -3.98 5.72
C ALA A 26 -8.38 -4.47 5.51
N PRO A 27 -8.16 -5.53 4.70
CA PRO A 27 -6.83 -6.05 4.47
C PRO A 27 -5.91 -4.99 3.87
N VAL A 28 -4.63 -5.10 4.22
CA VAL A 28 -3.62 -4.12 3.84
C VAL A 28 -2.97 -4.54 2.53
N PHE A 29 -2.95 -3.63 1.56
CA PHE A 29 -2.15 -3.75 0.36
C PHE A 29 -0.97 -2.80 0.42
N TRP A 30 0.26 -3.32 0.48
CA TRP A 30 1.47 -2.50 0.44
C TRP A 30 2.01 -2.35 -0.97
N TRP A 31 2.64 -1.21 -1.22
CA TRP A 31 3.36 -0.99 -2.46
C TRP A 31 4.67 -1.79 -2.50
N LYS A 32 4.86 -2.53 -3.58
CA LYS A 32 6.11 -3.21 -3.92
C LYS A 32 6.72 -2.54 -5.14
N ASN A 33 7.98 -2.09 -5.01
CA ASN A 33 8.74 -1.63 -6.17
C ASN A 33 9.09 -2.81 -7.08
N GLY A 34 9.01 -2.58 -8.39
CA GLY A 34 9.51 -3.51 -9.39
C GLY A 34 11.04 -3.50 -9.48
N ASP A 35 11.59 -4.54 -10.09
CA ASP A 35 13.01 -4.73 -10.33
C ASP A 35 13.24 -5.06 -11.80
N LYS A 36 14.01 -4.22 -12.50
CA LYS A 36 14.31 -4.38 -13.92
C LYS A 36 14.97 -5.73 -14.25
N ARG A 37 15.66 -6.35 -13.28
CA ARG A 37 16.30 -7.67 -13.43
C ARG A 37 15.27 -8.81 -13.53
N MET A 38 14.05 -8.57 -13.07
CA MET A 38 12.94 -9.51 -13.14
C MET A 38 12.17 -9.38 -14.46
N SER A 39 12.78 -8.92 -15.56
CA SER A 39 12.08 -8.68 -16.85
C SER A 39 11.45 -9.92 -17.49
N HIS A 40 11.78 -11.11 -17.02
CA HIS A 40 11.13 -12.36 -17.42
C HIS A 40 9.78 -12.55 -16.71
N ASP A 41 9.58 -11.89 -15.57
CA ASP A 41 8.32 -11.79 -14.84
C ASP A 41 7.52 -10.62 -15.44
N ASN A 42 6.29 -10.88 -15.88
CA ASN A 42 5.42 -9.84 -16.48
C ASN A 42 4.48 -9.20 -15.43
N GLY A 43 4.76 -9.39 -14.14
CA GLY A 43 3.90 -9.04 -13.01
C GLY A 43 4.51 -7.98 -12.08
N VAL A 44 4.12 -8.07 -10.80
CA VAL A 44 4.50 -7.09 -9.78
C VAL A 44 6.02 -7.07 -9.51
N GLN A 45 6.71 -8.20 -9.66
CA GLN A 45 8.16 -8.25 -9.44
C GLN A 45 8.94 -7.39 -10.45
N TYR A 46 8.48 -7.30 -11.69
CA TYR A 46 9.12 -6.45 -12.71
C TYR A 46 8.60 -5.03 -12.68
N PHE A 47 7.28 -4.84 -12.77
CA PHE A 47 6.69 -3.51 -12.92
C PHE A 47 6.50 -2.75 -11.62
N GLY A 48 6.42 -3.45 -10.49
CA GLY A 48 5.88 -2.92 -9.25
C GLY A 48 4.35 -2.96 -9.22
N GLY A 49 3.79 -2.87 -8.02
CA GLY A 49 2.37 -3.05 -7.81
C GLY A 49 1.99 -3.17 -6.34
N TRP A 50 0.80 -3.70 -6.11
CA TRP A 50 0.23 -3.90 -4.78
C TRP A 50 0.33 -5.37 -4.39
N GLU A 51 0.69 -5.61 -3.14
CA GLU A 51 0.73 -6.94 -2.53
C GLU A 51 -0.07 -6.91 -1.22
N GLY A 52 -0.86 -7.95 -0.96
CA GLY A 52 -1.54 -8.19 0.31
C GLY A 52 -1.16 -9.57 0.86
N ASN A 53 -1.07 -9.69 2.18
CA ASN A 53 -0.74 -10.96 2.84
C ASN A 53 -1.85 -11.99 2.55
N GLU A 54 -1.47 -13.23 2.25
CA GLU A 54 -2.43 -14.29 1.89
C GLU A 54 -3.50 -14.49 2.98
N ASP A 55 -3.12 -14.54 4.25
CA ASP A 55 -4.03 -14.84 5.35
C ASP A 55 -5.06 -13.72 5.55
N ASP A 56 -4.59 -12.45 5.60
CA ASP A 56 -5.47 -11.27 5.71
C ASP A 56 -6.47 -11.19 4.54
N ILE A 57 -6.02 -11.52 3.34
CA ILE A 57 -6.84 -11.49 2.14
C ILE A 57 -7.84 -12.64 2.12
N ARG A 58 -7.43 -13.86 2.50
CA ARG A 58 -8.33 -15.02 2.60
C ARG A 58 -9.43 -14.78 3.64
N ASP A 59 -9.10 -14.18 4.78
CA ASP A 59 -10.10 -13.80 5.78
C ASP A 59 -11.10 -12.79 5.20
N ALA A 60 -10.61 -11.79 4.47
CA ALA A 60 -11.49 -10.83 3.80
C ALA A 60 -12.34 -11.46 2.67
N MET A 61 -11.87 -12.52 2.00
CA MET A 61 -12.65 -13.24 0.99
C MET A 61 -13.86 -13.97 1.58
N ILE A 62 -13.82 -14.36 2.86
CA ILE A 62 -14.97 -14.99 3.54
C ILE A 62 -16.18 -14.04 3.55
N GLU A 63 -15.94 -12.75 3.76
CA GLU A 63 -16.99 -11.73 3.81
C GLU A 63 -17.33 -11.15 2.43
N ASN A 64 -16.32 -11.00 1.57
CA ASN A 64 -16.42 -10.20 0.33
C ASN A 64 -16.50 -11.03 -0.95
N GLY A 65 -16.30 -12.35 -0.84
CA GLY A 65 -16.15 -13.28 -1.96
C GLY A 65 -14.72 -13.30 -2.52
N GLU A 66 -14.50 -14.19 -3.48
CA GLU A 66 -13.18 -14.40 -4.09
C GLU A 66 -12.68 -13.19 -4.89
N LEU A 67 -11.35 -13.02 -4.92
CA LEU A 67 -10.69 -12.10 -5.84
C LEU A 67 -10.67 -12.70 -7.25
N PRO A 68 -10.69 -11.87 -8.31
CA PRO A 68 -10.58 -12.36 -9.67
C PRO A 68 -9.19 -12.98 -9.95
N GLU A 69 -9.11 -13.80 -11.00
CA GLU A 69 -7.91 -14.55 -11.40
C GLU A 69 -6.69 -13.68 -11.72
N ASP A 70 -6.87 -12.36 -11.93
CA ASP A 70 -5.78 -11.44 -12.20
C ASP A 70 -5.06 -10.95 -10.92
N PHE A 71 -5.48 -11.42 -9.74
CA PHE A 71 -4.65 -11.42 -8.54
C PHE A 71 -3.82 -12.70 -8.50
N VAL A 72 -2.49 -12.54 -8.59
CA VAL A 72 -1.57 -13.67 -8.62
C VAL A 72 -1.12 -14.00 -7.19
N LEU A 73 -1.36 -15.23 -6.76
CA LEU A 73 -0.82 -15.76 -5.52
C LEU A 73 0.64 -16.16 -5.74
N ASP A 74 1.55 -15.52 -5.01
CA ASP A 74 2.98 -15.76 -5.10
C ASP A 74 3.60 -16.01 -3.72
N SER A 75 4.76 -16.68 -3.71
CA SER A 75 5.64 -16.75 -2.54
C SER A 75 6.70 -15.65 -2.58
N ARG A 76 7.01 -15.07 -1.43
CA ARG A 76 8.02 -14.04 -1.20
C ARG A 76 8.98 -14.49 -0.12
N MET A 77 10.24 -14.08 -0.22
CA MET A 77 11.23 -14.31 0.83
C MET A 77 11.41 -13.03 1.65
N GLY A 78 11.11 -13.11 2.95
CA GLY A 78 11.32 -12.05 3.93
C GLY A 78 12.40 -12.43 4.93
N ASN A 79 12.60 -11.58 5.94
CA ASN A 79 13.57 -11.83 7.01
C ASN A 79 13.21 -13.05 7.87
N GLU A 80 11.91 -13.33 8.03
CA GLU A 80 11.36 -14.43 8.83
C GLU A 80 11.12 -15.71 8.00
N GLY A 81 11.52 -15.69 6.73
CA GLY A 81 11.34 -16.81 5.81
C GLY A 81 10.34 -16.52 4.69
N ALA A 82 9.85 -17.59 4.09
CA ALA A 82 8.92 -17.51 2.98
C ALA A 82 7.50 -17.15 3.46
N TYR A 83 6.82 -16.25 2.76
CA TYR A 83 5.44 -15.86 3.03
C TYR A 83 4.67 -15.70 1.71
N SER A 84 3.38 -15.96 1.73
CA SER A 84 2.53 -15.87 0.54
C SER A 84 1.83 -14.52 0.44
N VAL A 85 1.65 -14.04 -0.79
CA VAL A 85 0.99 -12.75 -1.07
C VAL A 85 0.08 -12.87 -2.28
N TYR A 86 -1.04 -12.14 -2.25
CA TYR A 86 -1.79 -11.80 -3.46
C TYR A 86 -1.21 -10.53 -4.06
N SER A 87 -0.82 -10.58 -5.33
CA SER A 87 -0.19 -9.46 -6.02
C SER A 87 -0.96 -9.03 -7.26
N ARG A 88 -1.01 -7.70 -7.50
CA ARG A 88 -1.58 -7.11 -8.72
C ARG A 88 -0.92 -5.78 -9.03
N ARG A 89 -0.63 -5.51 -10.32
CA ARG A 89 0.03 -4.27 -10.76
C ARG A 89 -0.74 -3.00 -10.44
N SER A 90 -2.07 -3.07 -10.51
CA SER A 90 -2.95 -1.95 -10.21
C SER A 90 -4.23 -2.39 -9.52
N LEU A 91 -4.78 -1.51 -8.69
CA LEU A 91 -6.07 -1.69 -8.01
C LEU A 91 -7.00 -0.56 -8.42
N THR A 92 -8.26 -0.89 -8.71
CA THR A 92 -9.30 0.11 -8.91
C THR A 92 -9.96 0.42 -7.58
N VAL A 93 -9.83 1.65 -7.11
CA VAL A 93 -10.22 2.03 -5.76
C VAL A 93 -11.03 3.31 -5.72
N VAL A 94 -11.71 3.52 -4.59
CA VAL A 94 -12.28 4.80 -4.20
C VAL A 94 -11.68 5.18 -2.84
N PRO A 95 -10.83 6.23 -2.76
CA PRO A 95 -10.28 6.67 -1.48
C PRO A 95 -11.38 7.23 -0.58
N ILE A 96 -11.35 6.84 0.69
CA ILE A 96 -12.28 7.32 1.71
C ILE A 96 -11.55 8.25 2.66
N LYS A 97 -10.48 7.75 3.29
CA LYS A 97 -9.74 8.49 4.32
C LYS A 97 -8.27 8.14 4.28
N ALA A 98 -7.41 9.10 4.56
CA ALA A 98 -5.98 8.88 4.65
C ALA A 98 -5.42 9.35 5.99
N ARG A 99 -4.37 8.67 6.45
CA ARG A 99 -3.52 9.10 7.56
C ARG A 99 -2.06 8.99 7.14
N LYS A 100 -1.24 9.94 7.58
CA LYS A 100 0.19 10.02 7.28
C LYS A 100 0.96 10.26 8.57
N ARG A 101 2.05 9.52 8.76
CA ARG A 101 3.01 9.72 9.84
C ARG A 101 4.43 9.80 9.30
N TRP A 102 5.37 10.24 10.13
CA TRP A 102 6.79 10.25 9.84
C TRP A 102 7.53 9.35 10.84
N VAL A 103 8.41 8.50 10.33
CA VAL A 103 9.30 7.62 11.11
C VAL A 103 10.71 7.83 10.55
N ASP A 104 11.64 8.33 11.35
CA ASP A 104 13.04 8.58 10.96
C ASP A 104 13.21 9.30 9.61
N SER A 105 12.50 10.42 9.44
CA SER A 105 12.47 11.22 8.20
C SER A 105 11.84 10.53 6.98
N ARG A 106 11.29 9.31 7.13
CA ARG A 106 10.55 8.60 6.10
C ARG A 106 9.06 8.75 6.36
N SER A 107 8.31 9.10 5.33
CA SER A 107 6.85 9.17 5.47
C SER A 107 6.22 7.79 5.29
N HIS A 108 5.19 7.51 6.09
CA HIS A 108 4.35 6.32 5.97
C HIS A 108 2.90 6.79 5.83
N SER A 109 2.27 6.47 4.71
CA SER A 109 0.86 6.78 4.47
C SER A 109 0.03 5.51 4.39
N GLN A 110 -1.16 5.59 4.96
CA GLN A 110 -2.22 4.61 4.83
C GLN A 110 -3.47 5.31 4.32
N THR A 111 -4.09 4.75 3.28
CA THR A 111 -5.32 5.26 2.67
C THR A 111 -6.36 4.15 2.69
N LEU A 112 -7.40 4.34 3.51
CA LEU A 112 -8.60 3.53 3.48
C LEU A 112 -9.33 3.77 2.15
N CYS A 113 -9.69 2.68 1.49
CA CYS A 113 -10.33 2.67 0.20
C CYS A 113 -11.45 1.62 0.15
N LEU A 114 -12.37 1.77 -0.80
CA LEU A 114 -13.11 0.63 -1.35
C LEU A 114 -12.33 0.03 -2.52
N LEU A 115 -12.28 -1.30 -2.62
CA LEU A 115 -11.79 -2.01 -3.79
C LEU A 115 -12.93 -2.31 -4.76
N GLY A 116 -12.76 -1.91 -6.01
CA GLY A 116 -13.69 -2.18 -7.11
C GLY A 116 -13.15 -3.26 -8.05
N LEU A 117 -13.98 -4.24 -8.35
CA LEU A 117 -13.73 -5.28 -9.36
C LEU A 117 -14.52 -4.94 -10.63
N PRO A 118 -13.94 -5.10 -11.82
CA PRO A 118 -14.66 -4.85 -13.06
C PRO A 118 -15.88 -5.78 -13.17
N LYS A 119 -17.01 -5.25 -13.66
CA LYS A 119 -18.20 -6.05 -14.00
C LYS A 119 -18.23 -6.35 -15.49
N GLU A 120 -18.82 -7.49 -15.86
CA GLU A 120 -19.28 -7.71 -17.22
C GLU A 120 -20.27 -6.60 -17.63
N GLY A 121 -20.10 -6.03 -18.82
CA GLY A 121 -20.86 -4.85 -19.25
C GLY A 121 -20.33 -3.51 -18.74
N GLY A 122 -19.32 -3.53 -17.86
CA GLY A 122 -18.60 -2.35 -17.39
C GLY A 122 -19.06 -1.80 -16.04
N GLY A 123 -18.34 -0.78 -15.56
CA GLY A 123 -18.47 -0.30 -14.19
C GLY A 123 -17.78 -1.24 -13.22
N PHE A 124 -18.09 -1.08 -11.93
CA PHE A 124 -17.39 -1.83 -10.87
C PHE A 124 -18.36 -2.42 -9.85
N LYS A 125 -18.02 -3.60 -9.33
CA LYS A 125 -18.60 -4.23 -8.15
C LYS A 125 -17.67 -3.93 -6.98
N VAL A 126 -18.22 -3.47 -5.87
CA VAL A 126 -17.44 -3.36 -4.63
C VAL A 126 -17.09 -4.78 -4.18
N TRP A 127 -15.80 -5.01 -3.98
CA TRP A 127 -15.34 -6.20 -3.27
C TRP A 127 -15.46 -5.96 -1.77
N GLY A 128 -14.69 -5.02 -1.22
CA GLY A 128 -14.70 -4.69 0.20
C GLY A 128 -13.88 -3.44 0.50
N THR A 129 -13.72 -3.13 1.78
CA THR A 129 -12.77 -2.12 2.28
C THR A 129 -11.35 -2.67 2.25
N ILE A 130 -10.38 -1.83 1.89
CA ILE A 130 -8.95 -2.16 1.93
C ILE A 130 -8.16 -0.96 2.45
N VAL A 131 -6.93 -1.19 2.92
CA VAL A 131 -5.99 -0.12 3.24
C VAL A 131 -4.80 -0.18 2.28
N LEU A 132 -4.62 0.86 1.46
CA LEU A 132 -3.40 1.03 0.68
C LEU A 132 -2.31 1.62 1.57
N THR A 133 -1.14 0.98 1.65
CA THR A 133 -0.01 1.48 2.43
C THR A 133 1.23 1.71 1.56
N ALA A 134 1.88 2.85 1.77
CA ALA A 134 3.12 3.22 1.12
C ALA A 134 4.12 3.81 2.14
N LYS A 135 5.41 3.56 1.92
CA LYS A 135 6.51 4.03 2.78
C LYS A 135 7.55 4.80 1.95
N GLY A 136 8.25 5.72 2.60
CA GLY A 136 9.32 6.52 1.98
C GLY A 136 8.80 7.35 0.80
N TYR A 137 9.54 7.35 -0.30
CA TYR A 137 9.20 8.13 -1.50
C TYR A 137 7.90 7.66 -2.19
N ALA A 138 7.49 6.41 -2.01
CA ALA A 138 6.23 5.90 -2.58
C ALA A 138 5.00 6.61 -1.98
N THR A 139 5.10 7.11 -0.74
CA THR A 139 4.01 7.86 -0.10
C THR A 139 3.62 9.12 -0.88
N ASP A 140 4.60 9.87 -1.36
CA ASP A 140 4.34 11.10 -2.10
C ASP A 140 3.79 10.78 -3.49
N ARG A 141 4.28 9.71 -4.14
CA ARG A 141 3.72 9.21 -5.41
C ARG A 141 2.28 8.71 -5.29
N LEU A 142 1.92 8.03 -4.21
CA LEU A 142 0.51 7.68 -3.93
C LEU A 142 -0.38 8.93 -3.83
N SER A 143 0.07 9.93 -3.07
CA SER A 143 -0.66 11.19 -2.87
C SER A 143 -0.82 11.96 -4.18
N GLU A 144 0.24 12.01 -4.99
CA GLU A 144 0.24 12.64 -6.31
C GLU A 144 -0.65 11.91 -7.30
N ALA A 145 -0.67 10.57 -7.31
CA ALA A 145 -1.55 9.79 -8.17
C ALA A 145 -3.04 10.10 -7.89
N ILE A 146 -3.45 10.15 -6.62
CA ILE A 146 -4.82 10.53 -6.22
C ILE A 146 -5.13 11.98 -6.64
N LYS A 147 -4.16 12.90 -6.48
CA LYS A 147 -4.32 14.30 -6.91
C LYS A 147 -4.41 14.42 -8.43
N ALA A 148 -3.62 13.65 -9.18
CA ALA A 148 -3.62 13.65 -10.62
C ALA A 148 -4.99 13.25 -11.17
N TRP A 149 -5.63 12.21 -10.61
CA TRP A 149 -7.00 11.85 -10.94
C TRP A 149 -8.00 12.99 -10.67
N THR A 150 -7.87 13.68 -9.53
CA THR A 150 -8.73 14.81 -9.18
C THR A 150 -8.63 15.96 -10.17
N VAL A 151 -7.40 16.29 -10.61
CA VAL A 151 -7.14 17.33 -11.62
C VAL A 151 -7.66 16.89 -12.98
N HIS A 152 -7.38 15.65 -13.38
CA HIS A 152 -7.75 15.08 -14.67
C HIS A 152 -9.27 15.02 -14.90
N THR A 153 -10.02 14.62 -13.87
CA THR A 153 -11.50 14.52 -13.96
C THR A 153 -12.20 15.86 -13.78
N LYS A 154 -11.52 16.90 -13.26
CA LYS A 154 -12.15 18.17 -12.90
C LYS A 154 -12.93 18.83 -14.04
N PRO A 155 -12.43 18.96 -15.28
CA PRO A 155 -13.18 19.60 -16.36
C PRO A 155 -14.52 18.91 -16.62
N MET A 156 -14.52 17.59 -16.70
CA MET A 156 -15.74 16.81 -16.97
C MET A 156 -16.70 16.77 -15.78
N ARG A 157 -16.17 16.73 -14.54
CA ARG A 157 -17.01 16.83 -13.35
C ARG A 157 -17.68 18.19 -13.24
N LEU A 158 -16.99 19.29 -13.52
CA LEU A 158 -17.61 20.62 -13.48
C LEU A 158 -18.76 20.75 -14.49
N GLU A 159 -18.65 20.10 -15.64
CA GLU A 159 -19.68 20.13 -16.69
C GLU A 159 -20.88 19.22 -16.40
N HIS A 160 -20.64 18.01 -15.88
CA HIS A 160 -21.69 16.97 -15.80
C HIS A 160 -22.05 16.53 -14.37
N ALA A 161 -21.22 16.85 -13.38
CA ALA A 161 -21.40 16.44 -11.98
C ALA A 161 -20.78 17.48 -10.99
N PRO A 162 -21.15 18.78 -11.07
CA PRO A 162 -20.41 19.86 -10.42
C PRO A 162 -20.33 19.77 -8.89
N ASN A 163 -21.30 19.07 -8.28
CA ASN A 163 -21.39 18.89 -6.83
C ASN A 163 -20.85 17.53 -6.35
N VAL A 164 -20.22 16.74 -7.24
CA VAL A 164 -19.68 15.42 -6.90
C VAL A 164 -18.16 15.50 -6.78
N PRO A 165 -17.60 15.35 -5.57
CA PRO A 165 -16.16 15.26 -5.36
C PRO A 165 -15.48 14.13 -6.15
N SER A 166 -14.19 14.29 -6.46
CA SER A 166 -13.42 13.31 -7.24
C SER A 166 -13.28 11.95 -6.56
N TRP A 167 -13.35 11.91 -5.23
CA TRP A 167 -13.30 10.67 -4.44
C TRP A 167 -14.63 9.90 -4.42
N TYR A 168 -15.61 10.27 -5.23
CA TYR A 168 -16.77 9.41 -5.55
C TYR A 168 -16.66 8.78 -6.94
N PHE A 169 -15.46 8.74 -7.51
CA PHE A 169 -15.19 8.11 -8.79
C PHE A 169 -14.10 7.05 -8.62
N TRP A 170 -14.33 5.87 -9.20
CA TRP A 170 -13.37 4.79 -9.28
C TRP A 170 -12.11 5.24 -10.01
N GLN A 171 -10.95 4.99 -9.40
CA GLN A 171 -9.64 5.32 -9.93
C GLN A 171 -8.71 4.10 -9.88
N ALA A 172 -8.06 3.78 -10.99
CA ALA A 172 -7.05 2.73 -11.03
C ALA A 172 -5.69 3.29 -10.62
N LEU A 173 -5.12 2.76 -9.54
CA LEU A 173 -3.83 3.16 -8.97
C LEU A 173 -2.84 2.00 -9.05
N GLY A 174 -1.61 2.28 -9.49
CA GLY A 174 -0.50 1.32 -9.53
C GLY A 174 0.41 1.55 -10.72
N THR A 175 0.89 0.48 -11.35
CA THR A 175 1.62 0.55 -12.61
C THR A 175 0.75 0.16 -13.81
N SER A 176 1.00 0.78 -14.95
CA SER A 176 0.32 0.47 -16.22
C SER A 176 1.26 0.70 -17.39
N GLY A 177 1.06 -0.01 -18.50
CA GLY A 177 1.94 0.08 -19.67
C GLY A 177 3.35 -0.46 -19.43
N GLU A 178 4.34 0.23 -19.98
CA GLU A 178 5.76 -0.12 -19.94
C GLU A 178 6.38 0.06 -18.55
N PHE A 179 7.55 -0.54 -18.33
CA PHE A 179 8.31 -0.39 -17.10
C PHE A 179 8.85 1.03 -16.98
N VAL A 180 8.56 1.68 -15.85
CA VAL A 180 9.02 3.03 -15.54
C VAL A 180 9.76 3.00 -14.22
N GLU A 181 10.95 3.57 -14.21
CA GLU A 181 11.79 3.72 -13.03
C GLU A 181 12.14 5.19 -12.84
N GLU A 182 12.10 5.67 -11.60
CA GLU A 182 12.44 7.03 -11.23
C GLU A 182 13.54 7.04 -10.17
N SER A 183 14.55 7.90 -10.37
CA SER A 183 15.59 8.14 -9.38
C SER A 183 15.17 9.22 -8.37
N VAL A 184 14.91 8.80 -7.13
CA VAL A 184 14.46 9.65 -6.03
C VAL A 184 15.54 9.85 -4.97
N GLY A 185 15.40 10.87 -4.13
CA GLY A 185 16.36 11.24 -3.09
C GLY A 185 17.28 12.42 -3.46
N LYS A 186 17.73 13.18 -2.47
CA LYS A 186 18.57 14.38 -2.70
C LYS A 186 20.05 14.03 -2.76
N SER A 187 20.58 13.42 -1.70
CA SER A 187 22.01 13.08 -1.59
C SER A 187 22.30 11.65 -2.03
N ILE A 188 21.53 10.69 -1.50
CA ILE A 188 21.59 9.28 -1.92
C ILE A 188 20.40 9.05 -2.85
N LYS A 189 20.71 8.61 -4.07
CA LYS A 189 19.69 8.27 -5.07
C LYS A 189 19.23 6.83 -4.86
N SER A 190 17.93 6.61 -4.95
CA SER A 190 17.31 5.29 -4.98
C SER A 190 16.36 5.22 -6.14
N ASN A 191 16.30 4.08 -6.81
CA ASN A 191 15.38 3.87 -7.90
C ASN A 191 14.07 3.28 -7.37
N ILE A 192 12.94 3.82 -7.82
CA ILE A 192 11.60 3.33 -7.49
C ILE A 192 10.77 3.15 -8.75
N THR A 193 9.81 2.24 -8.71
CA THR A 193 8.71 2.22 -9.69
C THR A 193 7.58 3.08 -9.11
N PRO A 194 7.24 4.23 -9.73
CA PRO A 194 6.30 5.17 -9.12
C PRO A 194 4.87 4.64 -9.16
N ILE A 195 4.11 4.89 -8.10
CA ILE A 195 2.66 4.71 -8.09
C ILE A 195 2.05 5.77 -9.02
N SER A 196 1.26 5.33 -10.00
CA SER A 196 0.60 6.21 -10.96
C SER A 196 -0.92 6.00 -10.93
N ALA A 197 -1.67 7.00 -11.39
CA ALA A 197 -3.09 6.84 -11.69
C ALA A 197 -3.24 6.60 -13.19
N PHE A 198 -4.13 5.68 -13.57
CA PHE A 198 -4.55 5.53 -14.97
C PHE A 198 -5.45 6.72 -15.34
N LEU A 199 -5.04 7.51 -16.35
CA LEU A 199 -5.72 8.73 -16.78
C LEU A 199 -6.28 8.56 -18.20
N PRO A 200 -7.42 7.88 -18.39
CA PRO A 200 -8.02 7.68 -19.70
C PRO A 200 -8.53 9.01 -20.25
N LYS A 201 -8.67 9.14 -21.58
CA LYS A 201 -9.35 10.30 -22.17
C LYS A 201 -10.78 10.38 -21.63
N MET A 202 -11.03 11.36 -20.77
CA MET A 202 -12.30 11.48 -20.06
C MET A 202 -13.39 12.02 -20.98
N ASN A 203 -14.57 11.41 -20.93
CA ASN A 203 -15.79 11.87 -21.59
C ASN A 203 -16.98 11.63 -20.64
N LYS A 204 -18.17 12.10 -21.02
CA LYS A 204 -19.37 11.97 -20.18
C LYS A 204 -19.71 10.51 -19.84
N GLU A 205 -19.73 9.63 -20.83
CA GLU A 205 -20.07 8.21 -20.66
C GLU A 205 -19.12 7.51 -19.68
N LEU A 206 -17.82 7.74 -19.83
CA LEU A 206 -16.80 7.19 -18.93
C LEU A 206 -16.92 7.78 -17.52
N LEU A 207 -17.20 9.08 -17.41
CA LEU A 207 -17.40 9.73 -16.11
C LEU A 207 -18.61 9.13 -15.37
N GLU A 208 -19.70 8.85 -16.08
CA GLU A 208 -20.88 8.16 -15.52
C GLU A 208 -20.53 6.72 -15.12
N LYS A 209 -19.77 6.01 -15.95
CA LYS A 209 -19.34 4.63 -15.70
C LYS A 209 -18.41 4.49 -14.49
N VAL A 210 -17.55 5.48 -14.26
CA VAL A 210 -16.62 5.48 -13.11
C VAL A 210 -17.22 6.13 -11.87
N TYR A 211 -18.42 6.71 -11.92
CA TYR A 211 -19.12 7.18 -10.72
C TYR A 211 -19.53 5.98 -9.86
N VAL A 212 -19.36 6.10 -8.53
CA VAL A 212 -19.70 5.02 -7.58
C VAL A 212 -21.20 4.75 -7.46
N GLY A 213 -22.04 5.72 -7.84
CA GLY A 213 -23.49 5.68 -7.62
C GLY A 213 -23.90 6.21 -6.25
N ASN A 214 -25.14 6.69 -6.15
CA ASN A 214 -25.61 7.40 -4.95
C ASN A 214 -25.65 6.51 -3.69
N ASP A 215 -26.01 5.24 -3.83
CA ASP A 215 -26.10 4.32 -2.69
C ASP A 215 -24.72 4.05 -2.10
N LEU A 216 -23.72 3.84 -2.97
CA LEU A 216 -22.35 3.64 -2.53
C LEU A 216 -21.73 4.94 -1.98
N ALA A 217 -22.11 6.10 -2.50
CA ALA A 217 -21.69 7.39 -1.96
C ALA A 217 -22.12 7.57 -0.50
N ARG A 218 -23.34 7.14 -0.13
CA ARG A 218 -23.81 7.15 1.28
C ARG A 218 -22.95 6.23 2.14
N LYS A 219 -22.71 5.00 1.69
CA LYS A 219 -21.87 4.03 2.40
C LYS A 219 -20.43 4.54 2.58
N ILE A 220 -19.88 5.25 1.60
CA ILE A 220 -18.57 5.91 1.72
C ILE A 220 -18.57 6.95 2.85
N SER A 221 -19.61 7.77 2.96
CA SER A 221 -19.73 8.74 4.06
C SER A 221 -19.84 8.06 5.43
N GLU A 222 -20.58 6.96 5.53
CA GLU A 222 -20.68 6.17 6.76
C GLU A 222 -19.33 5.57 7.17
N LEU A 223 -18.60 4.97 6.21
CA LEU A 223 -17.26 4.43 6.43
C LEU A 223 -16.26 5.53 6.82
N GLU A 224 -16.38 6.73 6.25
CA GLU A 224 -15.54 7.86 6.63
C GLU A 224 -15.73 8.24 8.10
N GLU A 225 -16.99 8.33 8.58
CA GLU A 225 -17.25 8.66 9.97
C GLU A 225 -16.79 7.54 10.92
N GLN A 226 -16.99 6.27 10.54
CA GLN A 226 -16.48 5.11 11.32
C GLN A 226 -14.94 5.09 11.39
N ALA A 227 -14.25 5.52 10.33
CA ALA A 227 -12.79 5.57 10.28
C ALA A 227 -12.18 6.81 10.91
N LYS A 228 -12.98 7.71 11.49
CA LYS A 228 -12.52 9.00 12.04
C LYS A 228 -11.53 8.84 13.18
N GLU A 229 -11.79 7.92 14.11
CA GLU A 229 -10.87 7.64 15.22
C GLU A 229 -9.56 7.04 14.70
N TRP A 230 -9.64 6.07 13.77
CA TRP A 230 -8.47 5.49 13.11
C TRP A 230 -7.61 6.54 12.40
N ALA A 231 -8.23 7.51 11.73
CA ALA A 231 -7.53 8.56 10.99
C ALA A 231 -6.92 9.64 11.89
N THR A 232 -7.47 9.83 13.09
CA THR A 232 -7.05 10.88 14.04
C THR A 232 -6.30 10.33 15.25
N ASP A 233 -5.99 9.04 15.27
CA ASP A 233 -5.25 8.41 16.37
C ASP A 233 -3.90 9.08 16.58
N LYS A 234 -3.77 9.75 17.72
CA LYS A 234 -2.55 10.46 18.11
C LYS A 234 -1.36 9.53 18.27
N ARG A 235 -1.57 8.24 18.59
CA ARG A 235 -0.47 7.26 18.69
C ARG A 235 0.18 7.04 17.34
N TRP A 236 -0.65 6.90 16.29
CA TRP A 236 -0.18 6.80 14.91
C TRP A 236 0.50 8.09 14.43
N LEU A 237 -0.05 9.25 14.79
CA LEU A 237 0.44 10.55 14.32
C LEU A 237 1.68 11.06 15.07
N LYS A 238 2.07 10.44 16.18
CA LYS A 238 3.33 10.78 16.86
C LYS A 238 4.49 10.38 15.96
N ASN A 239 5.39 11.33 15.73
CA ASN A 239 6.69 11.01 15.15
C ASN A 239 7.48 10.30 16.25
N GLU A 240 7.70 9.01 16.09
CA GLU A 240 8.74 8.33 16.84
C GLU A 240 10.07 8.86 16.30
N THR A 241 10.62 9.84 17.02
CA THR A 241 12.07 10.03 17.00
C THR A 241 12.58 8.84 17.79
N GLU A 242 13.13 7.81 17.14
CA GLU A 242 13.90 6.82 17.87
C GLU A 242 14.99 7.59 18.62
N GLU A 243 14.85 7.69 19.93
CA GLU A 243 15.89 8.18 20.82
C GLU A 243 16.97 7.10 20.75
N THR A 244 17.88 7.22 19.77
CA THR A 244 19.02 6.32 19.61
C THR A 244 19.74 6.28 20.95
N ALA A 245 19.56 5.20 21.70
CA ALA A 245 20.36 4.93 22.88
C ALA A 245 21.83 5.01 22.43
N PRO A 246 22.70 5.73 23.16
CA PRO A 246 24.08 5.87 22.78
C PRO A 246 24.67 4.47 22.64
N ILE A 247 25.13 4.14 21.43
CA ILE A 247 25.91 2.94 21.18
C ILE A 247 27.12 3.06 22.10
N ALA A 248 27.13 2.29 23.19
CA ALA A 248 28.29 2.17 24.04
C ALA A 248 29.43 1.69 23.15
N GLN A 249 30.39 2.58 22.88
CA GLN A 249 31.62 2.21 22.20
C GLN A 249 32.31 1.18 23.07
N THR A 250 32.28 -0.09 22.66
CA THR A 250 33.17 -1.09 23.24
C THR A 250 34.60 -0.64 22.96
N PRO A 251 35.44 -0.42 23.98
CA PRO A 251 36.82 -0.05 23.76
C PRO A 251 37.50 -1.18 22.97
N VAL A 252 38.12 -0.81 21.84
CA VAL A 252 39.01 -1.70 21.11
C VAL A 252 40.21 -1.95 22.01
N THR A 253 40.23 -3.09 22.70
CA THR A 253 41.45 -3.60 23.31
C THR A 253 42.39 -4.03 22.19
N ALA A 254 43.48 -3.28 22.04
CA ALA A 254 44.62 -3.69 21.23
C ALA A 254 45.27 -4.91 21.89
N GLU A 255 44.88 -6.11 21.47
CA GLU A 255 45.67 -7.30 21.70
C GLU A 255 46.71 -7.44 20.58
N THR A 256 47.95 -7.21 20.99
CA THR A 256 49.19 -7.52 20.32
C THR A 256 49.18 -8.97 19.85
N MET A 257 49.14 -9.20 18.53
CA MET A 257 49.59 -10.47 17.95
C MET A 257 51.02 -10.28 17.47
N ASP A 258 51.96 -10.47 18.40
CA ASP A 258 53.31 -10.92 18.06
C ASP A 258 53.20 -12.39 17.63
N ALA A 259 53.37 -12.63 16.34
CA ALA A 259 53.70 -13.95 15.83
C ALA A 259 54.78 -13.78 14.76
N GLU A 260 56.02 -13.79 15.23
CA GLU A 260 57.17 -14.19 14.41
C GLU A 260 56.84 -15.52 13.74
N MET A 261 56.89 -15.54 12.42
CA MET A 261 56.97 -16.79 11.67
C MET A 261 58.12 -16.65 10.69
N ASP A 262 59.29 -17.11 11.15
CA ASP A 262 60.43 -17.47 10.32
C ASP A 262 59.96 -18.40 9.20
N VAL A 263 60.27 -18.02 7.96
CA VAL A 263 60.23 -18.95 6.83
C VAL A 263 61.57 -18.88 6.13
N ASP A 264 62.51 -19.62 6.68
CA ASP A 264 63.73 -20.05 6.02
C ASP A 264 63.44 -21.42 5.38
N ALA A 265 63.30 -21.46 4.06
CA ALA A 265 63.40 -22.69 3.27
C ALA A 265 63.59 -22.36 1.79
N ALA A 266 64.86 -22.37 1.40
CA ALA A 266 65.32 -22.54 0.03
C ALA A 266 64.70 -23.77 -0.64
N PHE A 267 64.48 -23.71 -1.95
CA PHE A 267 64.60 -24.84 -2.89
C PHE A 267 64.60 -24.31 -4.35
N PRO A 268 65.12 -25.10 -5.30
CA PRO A 268 66.29 -24.81 -6.14
C PRO A 268 66.04 -23.93 -7.38
#